data_AF-A0A1E7FYV1-F1
#
_entry.id   AF-A0A1E7FYV1-F1
#
_cell.length_a   1.000
_cell.length_b   1.000
_cell.length_c   1.000
_cell.angle_alpha   90.00
_cell.angle_beta   90.00
_cell.angle_gamma   90.00
#
_symmetry.space_group_name_H-M   'P 1'
#
loop_
_entity.id
_entity.type
_entity.pdbx_description
1 polymer ?
#
loop_
_entity_poly.entity_id
_entity_poly.type
_entity_poly.pdbx_seq_one_letter_code
_entity_poly.pdbx_strand_id
1 'polypeptide(L)'
;MDPKTFFVVYPSYMDSCKTMKLGRRIGIENSIPTPTVNDISEGLQILNLRHVIEPYKGYSRDITALWDNPGRVKVEPISDDGEYTKRSLLIELSSIIITLPSRIRRIEVIIAVEKAKSIKREEQLLIKKTQQLAITSSSNQSKSSTTKNKKKGKKKR
;
A
#
# COMPACT_ATOMS: atom_id res chain seq x y z
N MET A 1 19.46 16.94 -28.75
CA MET A 1 18.65 16.69 -27.54
C MET A 1 19.50 15.90 -26.56
N ASP A 2 19.95 16.55 -25.50
CA ASP A 2 20.86 15.93 -24.54
C ASP A 2 20.07 15.29 -23.39
N PRO A 3 20.06 13.96 -23.23
CA PRO A 3 19.26 13.30 -22.19
C PRO A 3 19.70 13.61 -20.75
N LYS A 4 20.79 14.38 -20.58
CA LYS A 4 21.31 14.85 -19.30
C LYS A 4 20.57 16.08 -18.77
N THR A 5 19.93 16.87 -19.65
CA THR A 5 19.19 18.08 -19.24
C THR A 5 17.77 17.75 -18.75
N PHE A 6 17.30 16.52 -18.97
CA PHE A 6 15.97 16.09 -18.59
C PHE A 6 15.77 16.02 -17.08
N PHE A 7 14.59 16.42 -16.64
CA PHE A 7 14.18 16.27 -15.26
C PHE A 7 13.90 14.81 -14.95
N VAL A 8 14.59 14.32 -13.92
CA VAL A 8 14.30 13.04 -13.31
C VAL A 8 13.15 13.20 -12.31
N VAL A 9 12.06 12.47 -12.54
CA VAL A 9 10.90 12.38 -11.67
C VAL A 9 10.72 10.94 -11.21
N TYR A 10 10.67 10.75 -9.89
CA TYR A 10 10.29 9.47 -9.27
C TYR A 10 8.90 9.60 -8.64
N PRO A 11 8.10 8.52 -8.60
CA PRO A 11 6.81 8.53 -7.91
C PRO A 11 6.91 8.98 -6.44
N SER A 12 7.95 8.58 -5.72
CA SER A 12 8.18 8.95 -4.31
C SER A 12 8.30 10.46 -4.07
N TYR A 13 8.53 11.29 -5.10
CA TYR A 13 8.61 12.75 -4.94
C TYR A 13 7.27 13.38 -4.60
N MET A 14 6.18 12.75 -5.05
CA MET A 14 4.81 13.25 -4.98
C MET A 14 3.95 12.42 -4.01
N ASP A 15 4.50 11.35 -3.46
CA ASP A 15 3.79 10.41 -2.61
C ASP A 15 3.51 11.00 -1.22
N SER A 16 2.24 11.10 -0.85
CA SER A 16 1.80 11.60 0.45
C SER A 16 2.11 10.62 1.59
N CYS A 17 2.17 9.32 1.29
CA CYS A 17 2.47 8.28 2.27
C CYS A 17 3.95 8.30 2.71
N LYS A 18 4.83 8.96 1.94
CA LYS A 18 6.27 9.02 2.20
C LYS A 18 6.65 10.33 2.86
N THR A 19 7.54 10.28 3.85
CA THR A 19 8.08 11.49 4.48
C THR A 19 9.11 12.20 3.60
N MET A 20 9.48 13.43 3.95
CA MET A 20 10.56 14.17 3.26
C MET A 20 11.90 13.42 3.29
N LYS A 21 12.18 12.69 4.39
CA LYS A 21 13.38 11.84 4.52
C LYS A 21 13.37 10.70 3.50
N LEU A 22 12.20 10.09 3.27
CA LEU A 22 11.99 9.00 2.32
C LEU A 22 11.92 9.46 0.85
N GLY A 23 11.90 10.76 0.58
CA GLY A 23 12.04 11.28 -0.78
C GLY A 23 11.01 12.27 -1.25
N ARG A 24 9.94 12.51 -0.49
CA ARG A 24 8.92 13.50 -0.84
C ARG A 24 9.57 14.88 -1.07
N ARG A 25 9.15 15.57 -2.12
CA ARG A 25 9.69 16.88 -2.54
C ARG A 25 8.68 18.01 -2.43
N ILE A 26 7.39 17.70 -2.43
CA ILE A 26 6.29 18.66 -2.33
C ILE A 26 5.65 18.63 -0.94
N GLY A 27 4.90 19.69 -0.62
CA GLY A 27 4.10 19.76 0.60
C GLY A 27 3.02 18.67 0.63
N ILE A 28 2.55 18.31 1.84
CA ILE A 28 1.56 17.23 2.00
C ILE A 28 0.25 17.56 1.28
N GLU A 29 -0.15 18.83 1.31
CA GLU A 29 -1.38 19.35 0.69
C GLU A 29 -1.42 19.12 -0.83
N ASN A 30 -0.26 19.20 -1.49
CA ASN A 30 -0.14 19.00 -2.94
C ASN A 30 0.29 17.57 -3.30
N SER A 31 0.43 16.69 -2.30
CA SER A 31 0.90 15.32 -2.48
C SER A 31 -0.25 14.34 -2.59
N ILE A 32 0.02 13.19 -3.20
CA ILE A 32 -1.00 12.22 -3.61
C ILE A 32 -0.65 10.86 -3.05
N PRO A 33 -1.62 10.06 -2.60
CA PRO A 33 -1.33 8.73 -2.11
C PRO A 33 -0.95 7.79 -3.26
N THR A 34 0.16 7.05 -3.15
CA THR A 34 0.50 5.96 -4.09
C THR A 34 0.50 6.37 -5.58
N PRO A 35 1.25 7.40 -6.00
CA PRO A 35 1.42 7.72 -7.42
C PRO A 35 2.18 6.58 -8.13
N THR A 36 1.82 6.26 -9.37
CA THR A 36 2.56 5.26 -10.18
C THR A 36 3.34 5.91 -11.31
N VAL A 37 4.31 5.18 -11.87
CA VAL A 37 5.06 5.64 -13.06
C VAL A 37 4.11 5.87 -14.26
N ASN A 38 3.09 5.05 -14.39
CA ASN A 38 2.07 5.17 -15.42
C ASN A 38 1.18 6.40 -15.19
N ASP A 39 0.76 6.66 -13.94
CA ASP A 39 0.00 7.86 -13.59
C ASP A 39 0.78 9.13 -14.00
N ILE A 40 2.10 9.15 -13.77
CA ILE A 40 2.97 10.27 -14.15
C ILE A 40 3.08 10.39 -15.68
N SER A 41 3.24 9.27 -16.39
CA SER A 41 3.30 9.27 -17.86
C SER A 41 2.01 9.84 -18.47
N GLU A 42 0.84 9.40 -17.99
CA GLU A 42 -0.45 9.89 -18.47
C GLU A 42 -0.64 11.38 -18.16
N GLY A 43 -0.24 11.83 -16.96
CA GLY A 43 -0.26 13.26 -16.62
C GLY A 43 0.64 14.11 -17.52
N LEU A 44 1.82 13.59 -17.88
CA LEU A 44 2.73 14.26 -18.82
C LEU A 44 2.22 14.26 -20.26
N GLN A 45 1.48 13.24 -20.68
CA GLN A 45 0.81 13.22 -21.99
C GLN A 45 -0.24 14.32 -22.08
N ILE A 46 -1.01 14.56 -21.01
CA ILE A 46 -1.99 15.65 -20.95
C ILE A 46 -1.31 17.02 -21.04
N LEU A 47 -0.15 17.17 -20.41
CA LEU A 47 0.67 18.39 -20.49
C LEU A 47 1.44 18.52 -21.82
N ASN A 48 1.26 17.61 -22.78
CA ASN A 48 2.00 17.55 -24.04
C ASN A 48 3.54 17.56 -23.86
N LEU A 49 4.02 17.04 -22.73
CA LEU A 49 5.44 16.98 -22.40
C LEU A 49 6.08 15.69 -22.90
N ARG A 50 7.18 15.83 -23.64
CA ARG A 50 7.99 14.69 -24.07
C ARG A 50 8.67 14.05 -22.86
N HIS A 51 8.49 12.75 -22.71
CA HIS A 51 9.04 12.01 -21.60
C HIS A 51 9.42 10.58 -21.98
N VAL A 52 10.30 9.98 -21.18
CA VAL A 52 10.80 8.62 -21.33
C VAL A 52 10.66 7.88 -20.01
N ILE A 53 10.08 6.69 -20.05
CA ILE A 53 9.92 5.82 -18.88
C ILE A 53 11.11 4.86 -18.78
N GLU A 54 11.69 4.76 -17.59
CA GLU A 54 12.71 3.79 -17.22
C GLU A 54 12.16 2.88 -16.10
N PRO A 55 11.52 1.75 -16.45
CA PRO A 55 10.71 0.97 -15.49
C PRO A 55 11.54 0.25 -14.42
N TYR A 56 12.79 -0.12 -14.71
CA TYR A 56 13.63 -0.91 -13.79
C TYR A 56 14.51 -0.07 -12.86
N LYS A 57 14.21 1.22 -12.69
CA LYS A 57 14.99 2.14 -11.85
C LYS A 57 14.22 2.47 -10.57
N GLY A 58 14.72 2.01 -9.42
CA GLY A 58 14.20 2.45 -8.13
C GLY A 58 14.93 3.66 -7.56
N TYR A 59 14.28 4.31 -6.60
CA TYR A 59 14.82 5.49 -5.93
C TYR A 59 15.65 5.11 -4.71
N SER A 60 16.90 5.56 -4.64
CA SER A 60 17.85 5.10 -3.61
C SER A 60 17.45 5.41 -2.17
N ARG A 61 16.63 6.45 -1.90
CA ARG A 61 16.19 6.75 -0.51
C ARG A 61 14.94 5.97 -0.10
N ASP A 62 14.25 5.35 -1.05
CA ASP A 62 13.05 4.56 -0.79
C ASP A 62 13.26 3.12 -1.27
N ILE A 63 13.73 2.28 -0.34
CA ILE A 63 14.03 0.88 -0.62
C ILE A 63 12.76 0.14 -1.06
N THR A 64 11.59 0.51 -0.51
CA THR A 64 10.30 -0.13 -0.84
C THR A 64 9.84 0.21 -2.26
N ALA A 65 10.19 1.40 -2.78
CA ALA A 65 9.86 1.79 -4.14
C ALA A 65 10.55 0.90 -5.20
N LEU A 66 11.65 0.22 -4.84
CA LEU A 66 12.31 -0.72 -5.75
C LEU A 66 11.45 -1.97 -6.04
N TRP A 67 10.56 -2.34 -5.11
CA TRP A 67 9.74 -3.54 -5.20
C TRP A 67 8.28 -3.24 -5.54
N ASP A 68 7.69 -2.24 -4.87
CA ASP A 68 6.26 -1.96 -4.97
C ASP A 68 5.91 -1.13 -6.20
N ASN A 69 6.77 -0.19 -6.58
CA ASN A 69 6.52 0.74 -7.68
C ASN A 69 7.84 1.16 -8.34
N PRO A 70 8.53 0.22 -9.00
CA PRO A 70 9.78 0.52 -9.66
C PRO A 70 9.54 1.42 -10.86
N GLY A 71 10.45 2.38 -11.03
CA GLY A 71 10.59 3.14 -12.25
C GLY A 71 10.81 4.63 -12.03
N ARG A 72 11.29 5.25 -13.10
CA ARG A 72 11.61 6.67 -13.18
C ARG A 72 11.08 7.22 -14.49
N VAL A 73 10.66 8.47 -14.48
CA VAL A 73 10.34 9.21 -15.70
C VAL A 73 11.38 10.30 -15.90
N LYS A 74 11.91 10.40 -17.11
CA LYS A 74 12.70 11.55 -17.57
C LYS A 74 11.80 12.45 -18.40
N VAL A 75 11.75 13.72 -18.03
CA VAL A 75 10.86 14.72 -18.62
C VAL A 75 11.70 15.83 -19.22
N GLU A 76 11.35 16.26 -20.41
CA GLU A 76 11.93 17.46 -20.98
C GLU A 76 11.32 18.71 -20.30
N PRO A 77 12.15 19.64 -19.78
CA PRO A 77 11.64 20.80 -19.05
C PRO A 77 11.00 21.86 -19.95
N ILE A 78 11.23 21.78 -21.26
CA ILE A 78 10.76 22.73 -22.25
C ILE A 78 9.47 22.18 -22.85
N SER A 79 8.43 22.99 -22.78
CA SER A 79 7.14 22.78 -23.45
C SER A 79 6.92 23.92 -24.43
N ASP A 80 5.97 23.75 -25.34
CA ASP A 80 5.59 24.81 -26.29
C ASP A 80 5.06 26.07 -25.56
N ASP A 81 4.47 25.90 -24.38
CA ASP A 81 3.89 26.97 -23.53
C ASP A 81 4.90 27.65 -22.58
N GLY A 82 6.13 27.13 -22.48
CA GLY A 82 7.18 27.68 -21.61
C GLY A 82 8.03 26.63 -20.87
N GLU A 83 8.98 27.11 -20.08
CA GLU A 83 9.89 26.26 -19.29
C GLU A 83 9.32 25.99 -17.89
N TYR A 84 9.18 24.71 -17.54
CA TYR A 84 8.78 24.31 -16.20
C TYR A 84 9.97 24.24 -15.26
N THR A 85 9.78 24.69 -14.01
CA THR A 85 10.68 24.31 -12.91
C THR A 85 10.27 22.92 -12.41
N LYS A 86 11.24 22.11 -11.98
CA LYS A 86 10.96 20.77 -11.43
C LYS A 86 9.88 20.77 -10.33
N ARG A 87 9.86 21.80 -9.48
CA ARG A 87 8.84 21.91 -8.41
C ARG A 87 7.45 22.26 -8.94
N SER A 88 7.33 23.17 -9.90
CA SER A 88 6.02 23.55 -10.46
C SER A 88 5.40 22.38 -11.22
N LEU A 89 6.21 21.69 -12.03
CA LEU A 89 5.83 20.46 -12.72
C LEU A 89 5.25 19.41 -11.77
N LEU A 90 5.90 19.17 -10.63
CA LEU A 90 5.40 18.21 -9.63
C LEU A 90 4.06 18.64 -9.01
N ILE A 91 3.82 19.93 -8.82
CA ILE A 91 2.54 20.40 -8.25
C ILE A 91 1.42 20.25 -9.28
N GLU A 92 1.69 20.59 -10.53
CA GLU A 92 0.71 20.50 -11.61
C GLU A 92 0.39 19.04 -11.97
N LEU A 93 1.41 18.19 -12.10
CA LEU A 93 1.23 16.75 -12.28
C LEU A 93 0.41 16.15 -11.15
N SER A 94 0.58 16.64 -9.91
CA SER A 94 -0.26 16.16 -8.82
C SER A 94 -1.74 16.43 -9.10
N SER A 95 -2.08 17.69 -9.37
CA SER A 95 -3.48 18.08 -9.64
C SER A 95 -4.10 17.27 -10.77
N ILE A 96 -3.33 16.98 -11.83
CA ILE A 96 -3.80 16.17 -12.97
C ILE A 96 -3.95 14.70 -12.59
N ILE A 97 -2.98 14.11 -11.90
CA ILE A 97 -3.01 12.68 -11.55
C ILE A 97 -4.24 12.34 -10.73
N ILE A 98 -4.67 13.23 -9.83
CA ILE A 98 -5.86 13.03 -8.98
C ILE A 98 -7.13 12.83 -9.82
N THR A 99 -7.25 13.52 -10.95
CA THR A 99 -8.45 13.50 -11.79
C THR A 99 -8.45 12.37 -12.83
N LEU A 100 -7.35 11.63 -12.98
CA LEU A 100 -7.21 10.58 -14.00
C LEU A 100 -8.20 9.42 -13.77
N PRO A 101 -8.93 8.99 -14.82
CA PRO A 101 -9.88 7.88 -14.71
C PRO A 101 -9.19 6.53 -14.48
N SER A 102 -8.00 6.34 -15.04
CA SER A 102 -7.15 5.15 -14.84
C SER A 102 -6.85 4.93 -13.35
N ARG A 103 -6.51 6.02 -12.66
CA ARG A 103 -6.23 6.04 -11.23
C ARG A 103 -7.47 5.76 -10.40
N ILE A 104 -8.61 6.39 -10.72
CA ILE A 104 -9.87 6.18 -9.98
C ILE A 104 -10.22 4.69 -9.97
N ARG A 105 -10.20 4.02 -11.13
CA ARG A 105 -10.44 2.57 -11.24
C ARG A 105 -9.45 1.75 -10.41
N ARG A 106 -8.16 2.09 -10.45
CA ARG A 106 -7.12 1.41 -9.66
C ARG A 106 -7.40 1.52 -8.16
N ILE A 107 -7.75 2.71 -7.68
CA ILE A 107 -8.05 2.95 -6.26
C ILE A 107 -9.30 2.18 -5.83
N GLU A 108 -10.35 2.16 -6.65
CA GLU A 108 -11.56 1.38 -6.39
C GLU A 108 -11.26 -0.11 -6.21
N VAL A 109 -10.43 -0.68 -7.08
CA VAL A 109 -9.98 -2.08 -6.98
C VAL A 109 -9.18 -2.31 -5.69
N ILE A 110 -8.24 -1.43 -5.36
CA ILE A 110 -7.44 -1.53 -4.12
C ILE A 110 -8.36 -1.52 -2.90
N ILE A 111 -9.31 -0.58 -2.83
CA ILE A 111 -10.27 -0.47 -1.73
C ILE A 111 -11.15 -1.72 -1.64
N ALA A 112 -11.64 -2.24 -2.76
CA ALA A 112 -12.46 -3.45 -2.78
C ALA A 112 -11.68 -4.68 -2.28
N VAL A 113 -10.41 -4.82 -2.69
CA VAL A 113 -9.52 -5.90 -2.23
C VAL A 113 -9.22 -5.78 -0.73
N GLU A 114 -8.95 -4.57 -0.23
CA GLU A 114 -8.73 -4.30 1.20
C GLU A 114 -9.95 -4.71 2.04
N LYS A 115 -11.16 -4.29 1.61
CA LYS A 115 -12.43 -4.66 2.25
C LYS A 115 -12.69 -6.17 2.22
N ALA A 116 -12.43 -6.84 1.11
CA ALA A 116 -12.58 -8.30 1.02
C ALA A 116 -11.62 -9.03 1.97
N LYS A 117 -10.39 -8.51 2.15
CA LYS A 117 -9.41 -9.07 3.10
C LYS A 117 -9.84 -8.84 4.55
N SER A 118 -10.41 -7.69 4.89
CA SER A 118 -10.89 -7.42 6.25
C SER A 118 -12.06 -8.33 6.63
N ILE A 119 -13.04 -8.50 5.74
CA ILE A 119 -14.20 -9.39 5.95
C ILE A 119 -13.73 -10.83 6.19
N LYS A 120 -12.86 -11.36 5.32
CA LYS A 120 -12.29 -12.71 5.47
C LYS A 120 -11.53 -12.89 6.80
N ARG A 121 -10.82 -11.85 7.25
CA ARG A 121 -10.09 -11.89 8.53
C ARG A 121 -11.06 -11.92 9.71
N GLU A 122 -12.13 -11.14 9.68
CA GLU A 122 -13.18 -11.12 10.72
C GLU A 122 -13.92 -12.45 10.81
N GLU A 123 -14.31 -13.04 9.68
CA GLU A 123 -14.92 -14.37 9.60
C GLU A 123 -14.00 -15.45 10.22
N GLN A 124 -12.71 -15.42 9.90
CA GLN A 124 -11.73 -16.35 10.48
C GLN A 124 -11.60 -16.20 11.99
N LEU A 125 -11.68 -14.98 12.52
CA LEU A 125 -11.63 -14.72 13.96
C LEU A 125 -12.90 -15.22 14.66
N LEU A 126 -14.08 -15.01 14.06
CA LEU A 126 -15.35 -15.55 14.55
C LEU A 126 -15.35 -17.08 14.58
N ILE A 127 -14.85 -17.73 13.53
CA ILE A 127 -14.72 -19.20 13.45
C ILE A 127 -13.75 -19.71 14.52
N LYS A 128 -12.59 -19.07 14.73
CA LYS A 128 -11.66 -19.47 15.79
C LYS A 128 -12.27 -19.30 17.18
N LYS A 129 -13.00 -18.22 17.44
CA LYS A 129 -13.65 -17.95 18.72
C LYS A 129 -14.75 -18.97 19.03
N THR A 130 -15.58 -19.32 18.04
CA THR A 130 -16.63 -20.35 18.19
C THR A 130 -16.05 -21.74 18.44
N GLN A 131 -14.97 -22.12 17.73
CA GLN A 131 -14.25 -23.38 17.98
C GLN A 131 -13.66 -23.44 19.39
N GLN A 132 -13.05 -22.36 19.89
CA GLN A 132 -12.53 -22.30 21.26
C GLN A 132 -13.62 -22.47 22.31
N LEU A 133 -14.78 -21.81 22.14
CA LEU A 133 -15.92 -21.95 23.03
C LEU A 133 -16.44 -23.40 23.08
N ALA A 134 -16.58 -24.06 21.92
CA ALA A 134 -17.01 -25.45 21.84
C ALA A 134 -16.06 -26.42 22.57
N ILE A 135 -14.73 -26.20 22.47
CA ILE A 135 -13.73 -27.02 23.15
C ILE A 135 -13.85 -26.84 24.68
N THR A 136 -14.00 -25.61 25.19
CA THR A 136 -14.15 -25.36 26.64
C THR A 136 -15.43 -25.97 27.24
N SER A 137 -16.53 -26.02 26.50
CA SER A 137 -17.76 -26.69 26.95
C SER A 137 -17.61 -28.22 27.04
N SER A 138 -16.83 -28.83 26.15
CA SER A 138 -16.62 -30.29 26.15
C SER A 138 -15.71 -30.77 27.30
N SER A 139 -14.79 -29.93 27.79
CA SER A 139 -13.91 -30.27 28.92
C SER A 139 -14.58 -30.22 30.31
N ASN A 140 -15.78 -29.62 30.43
CA ASN A 140 -16.50 -29.53 31.70
C ASN A 140 -17.51 -30.67 31.94
N GLN A 141 -17.80 -31.52 30.95
CA GLN A 141 -18.73 -32.66 31.10
C GLN A 141 -18.05 -33.95 31.59
N SER A 142 -16.72 -34.03 31.67
CA SER A 142 -15.99 -35.24 32.08
C SER A 142 -15.54 -35.27 33.56
N LYS A 143 -16.04 -34.38 34.42
CA LYS A 143 -15.75 -34.36 35.88
C LYS A 143 -16.94 -34.72 36.79
N SER A 144 -17.93 -35.46 36.31
CA SER A 144 -19.04 -35.92 37.16
C SER A 144 -19.55 -37.34 36.84
N SER A 145 -18.74 -38.37 37.11
CA SER A 145 -19.27 -39.70 37.49
C SER A 145 -18.16 -40.66 37.92
N THR A 146 -17.78 -40.66 39.20
CA THR A 146 -17.47 -41.94 39.87
C THR A 146 -17.83 -41.84 41.34
N THR A 147 -18.90 -42.57 41.67
CA THR A 147 -19.51 -42.73 42.98
C THR A 147 -18.57 -43.46 43.95
N LYS A 148 -18.67 -43.02 45.21
CA LYS A 148 -18.06 -43.60 46.41
C LYS A 148 -18.23 -45.13 46.46
N ASN A 149 -17.14 -45.86 46.75
CA ASN A 149 -17.22 -47.09 47.54
C ASN A 149 -16.08 -47.15 48.55
N LYS A 150 -16.42 -46.82 49.79
CA LYS A 150 -15.58 -46.92 50.99
C LYS A 150 -15.91 -48.27 51.64
N LYS A 151 -15.07 -49.29 51.49
CA LYS A 151 -15.12 -50.47 52.37
C LYS A 151 -13.75 -50.75 52.99
N LYS A 152 -13.75 -50.46 54.29
CA LYS A 152 -12.72 -50.61 55.32
C LYS A 152 -12.25 -52.07 55.39
N GLY A 153 -10.95 -52.33 55.22
CA GLY A 153 -10.33 -53.64 55.43
C GLY A 153 -9.04 -53.49 56.25
N LYS A 154 -9.16 -53.70 57.56
CA LYS A 154 -8.09 -53.66 58.55
C LYS A 154 -7.61 -55.10 58.77
N LYS A 155 -6.34 -55.44 58.47
CA LYS A 155 -5.60 -56.45 59.26
C LYS A 155 -4.09 -56.48 58.99
N LYS A 156 -3.37 -56.28 60.09
CA LYS A 156 -1.98 -56.61 60.43
C LYS A 156 -1.42 -57.84 59.69
N ARG A 157 -0.15 -57.77 59.25
CA ARG A 157 1.02 -58.29 59.97
C ARG A 157 2.28 -57.65 59.41
#